data_AF-A0A2G4GVP6-F1
#
_entry.id   AF-A0A2G4GVP6-F1
#
_cell.length_a   1.000
_cell.length_b   1.000
_cell.length_c   1.000
_cell.angle_alpha   90.00
_cell.angle_beta   90.00
_cell.angle_gamma   90.00
#
_symmetry.space_group_name_H-M   'P 1'
#
loop_
_entity.id
_entity.type
_entity.pdbx_description
1 polymer ?
#
loop_
_entity_poly.entity_id
_entity_poly.type
_entity_poly.pdbx_seq_one_letter_code
_entity_poly.pdbx_strand_id
1 'polypeptide(L)'
;MKTILSIFAAVLAISCTQTANQIGKPVNTTDAVSVNVGLEKFKKEGRAEAVLFGKVDEVCQSEGCWFTYQTETKNITVDFGDAFTIPKNIGAKDLYAVGHFYNDTTEEKTIEVKFRAEGVKFK
;
A
#
# COMPACT_ATOMS: atom_id res chain seq x y z
N MET A 1 25.65 -60.54 7.37
CA MET A 1 24.94 -59.69 6.39
C MET A 1 24.33 -58.52 7.14
N LYS A 2 24.78 -57.29 6.85
CA LYS A 2 24.40 -56.07 7.56
C LYS A 2 23.28 -55.39 6.76
N THR A 3 22.04 -55.48 7.22
CA THR A 3 20.93 -54.67 6.68
C THR A 3 20.87 -53.36 7.44
N ILE A 4 21.33 -52.30 6.77
CA ILE A 4 21.34 -50.92 7.26
C ILE A 4 19.89 -50.45 7.28
N LEU A 5 19.38 -50.21 8.49
CA LEU A 5 18.04 -49.68 8.74
C LEU A 5 18.04 -48.19 8.38
N SER A 6 17.47 -47.87 7.22
CA SER A 6 17.36 -46.51 6.67
C SER A 6 16.62 -45.56 7.63
N ILE A 7 17.31 -44.51 8.04
CA ILE A 7 16.78 -43.38 8.80
C ILE A 7 15.96 -42.51 7.83
N PHE A 8 14.64 -42.55 7.97
CA PHE A 8 13.72 -41.64 7.29
C PHE A 8 13.81 -40.27 7.98
N ALA A 9 14.64 -39.38 7.45
CA ALA A 9 14.72 -38.00 7.91
C ALA A 9 13.45 -37.25 7.48
N ALA A 10 12.51 -37.08 8.41
CA ALA A 10 11.34 -36.23 8.23
C ALA A 10 11.80 -34.77 8.15
N VAL A 11 11.91 -34.26 6.92
CA VAL A 11 12.13 -32.83 6.66
C VAL A 11 10.88 -32.08 7.10
N LEU A 12 10.94 -31.43 8.25
CA LEU A 12 9.96 -30.45 8.71
C LEU A 12 9.93 -29.30 7.69
N ALA A 13 8.94 -29.33 6.80
CA ALA A 13 8.58 -28.17 6.00
C ALA A 13 8.09 -27.07 6.94
N ILE A 14 8.98 -26.14 7.30
CA ILE A 14 8.61 -24.88 7.91
C ILE A 14 7.94 -24.06 6.80
N SER A 15 6.64 -24.28 6.59
CA SER A 15 5.80 -23.32 5.87
C SER A 15 5.83 -22.05 6.70
N CYS A 16 6.57 -21.06 6.22
CA CYS A 16 6.48 -19.71 6.73
C CYS A 16 5.08 -19.20 6.37
N THR A 17 4.11 -19.39 7.26
CA THR A 17 2.81 -18.72 7.16
C THR A 17 3.01 -17.26 7.54
N GLN A 18 3.80 -16.53 6.75
CA GLN A 18 3.76 -15.08 6.77
C GLN A 18 2.47 -14.69 6.07
N THR A 19 1.43 -14.45 6.85
CA THR A 19 0.38 -13.52 6.44
C THR A 19 1.06 -12.15 6.34
N ALA A 20 1.81 -11.93 5.26
CA ALA A 20 2.39 -10.64 4.93
C ALA A 20 1.23 -9.75 4.49
N ASN A 21 0.50 -9.19 5.45
CA ASN A 21 -0.52 -8.19 5.20
C ASN A 21 0.10 -6.84 4.80
N GLN A 22 1.33 -6.84 4.31
CA GLN A 22 2.10 -5.64 4.01
C GLN A 22 2.95 -5.85 2.76
N ILE A 23 3.08 -4.80 1.96
CA ILE A 23 3.92 -4.73 0.76
C ILE A 23 4.72 -3.44 0.85
N GLY A 24 6.00 -3.45 0.43
CA GLY A 24 6.87 -2.29 0.49
C GLY A 24 7.38 -1.97 1.90
N LYS A 25 7.62 -0.69 2.18
CA LYS A 25 8.17 -0.21 3.47
C LYS A 25 7.26 -0.58 4.67
N PRO A 26 7.85 -0.77 5.86
CA PRO A 26 7.10 -0.89 7.12
C PRO A 26 6.09 0.24 7.32
N VAL A 27 4.85 -0.12 7.66
CA VAL A 27 3.77 0.85 7.93
C VAL A 27 3.50 0.91 9.42
N ASN A 28 3.88 2.03 10.06
CA ASN A 28 3.51 2.30 11.45
C ASN A 28 2.08 2.85 11.54
N THR A 29 1.15 2.01 11.98
CA THR A 29 -0.27 2.38 12.01
C THR A 29 -0.65 3.34 13.13
N THR A 30 0.23 3.58 14.11
CA THR A 30 -0.05 4.54 15.20
C THR A 30 -0.07 5.99 14.72
N ASP A 31 0.66 6.26 13.63
CA ASP A 31 0.84 7.61 13.08
C ASP A 31 -0.17 7.89 11.96
N ALA A 32 -1.14 6.99 11.76
CA ALA A 32 -2.07 7.04 10.66
C ALA A 32 -3.08 8.17 10.83
N VAL A 33 -3.24 8.97 9.77
CA VAL A 33 -4.24 10.02 9.65
C VAL A 33 -5.19 9.72 8.49
N SER A 34 -6.36 10.37 8.49
CA SER A 34 -7.25 10.30 7.33
C SER A 34 -6.63 11.02 6.13
N VAL A 35 -7.06 10.64 4.93
CA VAL A 35 -6.61 11.24 3.66
C VAL A 35 -6.81 12.75 3.66
N ASN A 36 -7.97 13.23 4.14
CA ASN A 36 -8.27 14.66 4.20
C ASN A 36 -7.31 15.41 5.15
N VAL A 37 -7.00 14.84 6.31
CA VAL A 37 -6.05 15.45 7.27
C VAL A 37 -4.65 15.55 6.66
N GLY A 38 -4.19 14.48 6.00
CA GLY A 38 -2.89 14.48 5.32
C GLY A 38 -2.84 15.51 4.18
N LEU A 39 -3.90 15.58 3.37
CA LEU A 39 -4.00 16.51 2.25
C LEU A 39 -3.99 17.97 2.69
N GLU A 40 -4.76 18.32 3.72
CA GLU A 40 -4.80 19.70 4.24
C GLU A 40 -3.45 20.12 4.84
N LYS A 41 -2.75 19.20 5.51
CA LYS A 41 -1.36 19.44 5.95
C LYS A 41 -0.44 19.71 4.76
N PHE A 42 -0.50 18.90 3.71
CA PHE A 42 0.29 19.11 2.50
C PHE A 42 0.02 20.46 1.84
N LYS A 43 -1.25 20.84 1.68
CA LYS A 43 -1.62 22.15 1.09
C LYS A 43 -1.09 23.33 1.90
N LYS A 44 -1.02 23.19 3.23
CA LYS A 44 -0.53 24.23 4.14
C LYS A 44 0.99 24.33 4.16
N GLU A 45 1.68 23.19 4.18
CA GLU A 45 3.12 23.11 4.49
C GLU A 45 3.99 22.84 3.25
N GLY A 46 3.40 22.40 2.13
CA GLY A 46 4.09 22.07 0.88
C GLY A 46 4.94 20.79 0.95
N ARG A 47 4.97 20.10 2.09
CA ARG A 47 5.67 18.82 2.30
C ARG A 47 4.86 17.99 3.28
N ALA A 48 4.61 16.73 2.98
CA ALA A 48 3.95 15.84 3.93
C ALA A 48 4.29 14.39 3.61
N GLU A 49 5.32 13.87 4.27
CA GLU A 49 5.32 12.46 4.61
C GLU A 49 4.12 12.18 5.53
N ALA A 50 3.41 11.09 5.26
CA ALA A 50 2.26 10.69 6.05
C ALA A 50 2.08 9.17 6.03
N VAL A 51 1.37 8.69 7.04
CA VAL A 51 0.70 7.39 6.99
C VAL A 51 -0.78 7.69 6.81
N LEU A 52 -1.33 7.32 5.66
CA LEU A 52 -2.75 7.46 5.36
C LEU A 52 -3.51 6.20 5.77
N PHE A 53 -4.74 6.38 6.25
CA PHE A 53 -5.69 5.30 6.48
C PHE A 53 -7.04 5.66 5.87
N GLY A 54 -7.66 4.67 5.23
CA GLY A 54 -8.98 4.81 4.65
C GLY A 54 -9.48 3.53 4.01
N LYS A 55 -10.70 3.61 3.46
CA LYS A 55 -11.31 2.55 2.67
C LYS A 55 -10.96 2.74 1.21
N VAL A 56 -10.56 1.68 0.51
CA VAL A 56 -10.27 1.73 -0.93
C VAL A 56 -11.57 1.89 -1.70
N ASP A 57 -11.59 2.82 -2.66
CA ASP A 57 -12.68 3.04 -3.59
C ASP A 57 -12.45 2.24 -4.87
N GLU A 58 -11.45 2.65 -5.66
CA GLU A 58 -11.09 2.03 -6.93
C GLU A 58 -9.63 1.56 -6.93
N VAL A 59 -9.33 0.58 -7.77
CA VAL A 59 -7.97 0.04 -7.99
C VAL A 59 -7.73 -0.09 -9.48
N CYS A 60 -6.53 0.23 -9.94
CA CYS A 60 -6.11 -0.02 -11.32
C CYS A 60 -6.27 -1.51 -11.68
N GLN A 61 -7.21 -1.81 -12.58
CA GLN A 61 -7.52 -3.19 -12.95
C GLN A 61 -6.54 -3.81 -13.95
N SER A 62 -5.66 -3.01 -14.55
CA SER A 62 -4.58 -3.51 -15.41
C SER A 62 -3.64 -4.38 -14.57
N GLU A 63 -2.93 -3.75 -13.63
CA GLU A 63 -1.83 -4.38 -12.90
C GLU A 63 -1.84 -4.11 -11.39
N GLY A 64 -2.72 -3.23 -10.90
CA GLY A 64 -2.69 -2.78 -9.51
C GLY A 64 -1.57 -1.77 -9.22
N CYS A 65 -1.24 -0.89 -10.17
CA CYS A 65 -0.22 0.15 -10.01
C CYS A 65 -0.68 1.39 -9.23
N TRP A 66 -1.99 1.55 -9.03
CA TRP A 66 -2.56 2.61 -8.21
C TRP A 66 -3.92 2.19 -7.64
N PHE A 67 -4.37 2.92 -6.62
CA PHE A 67 -5.73 2.86 -6.08
C PHE A 67 -6.18 4.26 -5.61
N THR A 68 -7.46 4.41 -5.28
CA THR A 68 -8.01 5.61 -4.65
C THR A 68 -8.65 5.26 -3.32
N TYR A 69 -8.62 6.21 -2.38
CA TYR A 69 -9.40 6.12 -1.16
C TYR A 69 -10.80 6.71 -1.36
N GLN A 70 -11.79 6.15 -0.67
CA GLN A 70 -13.09 6.78 -0.50
C GLN A 70 -12.93 8.06 0.31
N THR A 71 -13.31 9.19 -0.28
CA THR A 71 -13.26 10.51 0.35
C THR A 71 -14.52 11.30 0.03
N GLU A 72 -14.84 12.30 0.85
CA GLU A 72 -16.04 13.13 0.66
C GLU A 72 -15.92 14.18 -0.46
N THR A 73 -14.70 14.55 -0.85
CA THR A 73 -14.48 15.74 -1.70
C THR A 73 -13.81 15.40 -3.03
N LYS A 74 -12.65 14.74 -3.00
CA LYS A 74 -11.91 14.28 -4.18
C LYS A 74 -11.11 13.04 -3.86
N ASN A 75 -11.33 11.99 -4.66
CA ASN A 75 -10.52 10.78 -4.63
C ASN A 75 -9.05 11.15 -4.88
N ILE A 76 -8.21 10.98 -3.85
CA ILE A 76 -6.76 11.10 -4.00
C ILE A 76 -6.25 9.79 -4.57
N THR A 77 -5.60 9.89 -5.73
CA THR A 77 -4.88 8.76 -6.32
C THR A 77 -3.64 8.46 -5.49
N VAL A 78 -3.54 7.20 -5.08
CA VAL A 78 -2.36 6.62 -4.44
C VAL A 78 -1.68 5.71 -5.44
N ASP A 79 -0.48 6.08 -5.85
CA ASP A 79 0.32 5.29 -6.79
C ASP A 79 1.63 4.82 -6.16
N PHE A 80 2.24 3.82 -6.79
CA PHE A 80 3.46 3.18 -6.30
C PHE A 80 4.68 3.48 -7.18
N GLY A 81 4.55 4.32 -8.22
CA GLY A 81 5.48 4.31 -9.35
C GLY A 81 5.73 2.90 -9.86
N ASP A 82 7.01 2.54 -9.97
CA ASP A 82 7.47 1.20 -10.37
C ASP A 82 7.91 0.33 -9.19
N ALA A 83 7.59 0.73 -7.94
CA ALA A 83 8.13 0.07 -6.75
C ALA A 83 7.48 -1.29 -6.46
N PHE A 84 6.15 -1.39 -6.62
CA PHE A 84 5.37 -2.62 -6.41
C PHE A 84 3.95 -2.47 -6.97
N THR A 85 3.22 -3.59 -7.00
CA THR A 85 1.78 -3.63 -7.28
C THR A 85 1.00 -4.16 -6.08
N ILE A 86 -0.32 -3.92 -6.08
CA ILE A 86 -1.24 -4.43 -5.06
C ILE A 86 -2.27 -5.40 -5.66
N PRO A 87 -2.89 -6.28 -4.86
CA PRO A 87 -3.98 -7.12 -5.34
C PRO A 87 -5.15 -6.30 -5.87
N LYS A 88 -5.70 -6.69 -7.02
CA LYS A 88 -6.79 -5.95 -7.70
C LYS A 88 -8.14 -6.01 -7.00
N ASN A 89 -8.30 -6.99 -6.10
CA ASN A 89 -9.54 -7.28 -5.37
C ASN A 89 -9.57 -6.63 -3.98
N ILE A 90 -9.04 -5.40 -3.85
CA ILE A 90 -9.00 -4.68 -2.56
C ILE A 90 -10.03 -3.57 -2.45
N GLY A 91 -10.91 -3.39 -3.44
CA GLY A 91 -12.03 -2.46 -3.36
C GLY A 91 -12.85 -2.68 -2.07
N ALA A 92 -13.29 -1.58 -1.46
CA ALA A 92 -14.00 -1.51 -0.18
C ALA A 92 -13.24 -2.03 1.06
N LYS A 93 -11.98 -2.48 0.93
CA LYS A 93 -11.14 -2.89 2.06
C LYS A 93 -10.49 -1.69 2.74
N ASP A 94 -10.17 -1.85 4.02
CA ASP A 94 -9.43 -0.86 4.79
C ASP A 94 -7.92 -1.04 4.57
N LEU A 95 -7.22 0.05 4.26
CA LEU A 95 -5.82 0.01 3.86
C LEU A 95 -5.04 1.17 4.47
N TYR A 96 -3.85 0.87 5.00
CA TYR A 96 -2.86 1.87 5.38
C TYR A 96 -1.83 2.05 4.27
N ALA A 97 -1.39 3.28 4.01
CA ALA A 97 -0.33 3.59 3.06
C ALA A 97 0.67 4.59 3.67
N VAL A 98 1.96 4.24 3.68
CA VAL A 98 3.05 5.16 4.07
C VAL A 98 3.68 5.76 2.82
N GLY A 99 3.95 7.06 2.84
CA GLY A 99 4.47 7.75 1.66
C GLY A 99 4.41 9.26 1.79
N HIS A 100 4.34 9.95 0.66
CA HIS A 100 4.28 11.40 0.62
C HIS A 100 3.33 11.94 -0.46
N PHE A 101 2.77 13.12 -0.19
CA PHE A 101 2.02 13.87 -1.20
C PHE A 101 2.95 14.56 -2.19
N TYR A 102 2.52 14.66 -3.45
CA TYR A 102 3.22 15.39 -4.50
C TYR A 102 2.26 16.02 -5.50
N ASN A 103 2.74 17.05 -6.20
CA ASN A 103 2.03 17.66 -7.31
C ASN A 103 2.41 16.94 -8.61
N ASP A 104 1.44 16.33 -9.25
CA ASP A 104 1.58 15.72 -10.57
C ASP A 104 1.09 16.68 -11.65
N THR A 105 1.81 16.75 -12.77
CA THR A 105 1.42 17.58 -13.92
C THR A 105 0.84 16.66 -14.97
N THR A 106 -0.45 16.80 -15.24
CA THR A 106 -1.13 16.01 -16.27
C THR A 106 -0.70 16.44 -17.67
N GLU A 107 -1.06 15.63 -18.67
CA GLU A 107 -0.84 15.97 -20.09
C GLU A 107 -1.50 17.30 -20.49
N GLU A 108 -2.62 17.63 -19.83
CA GLU A 108 -3.36 18.89 -20.01
C GLU A 108 -2.71 20.08 -19.27
N LYS A 109 -1.52 19.90 -18.68
CA LYS A 109 -0.80 20.88 -17.86
C LYS A 109 -1.58 21.34 -16.63
N THR A 110 -2.52 20.53 -16.15
CA THR A 110 -3.20 20.75 -14.87
C THR A 110 -2.41 20.12 -13.74
N ILE A 111 -2.42 20.74 -12.56
CA ILE A 111 -1.74 20.22 -11.38
C ILE A 111 -2.75 19.44 -10.54
N GLU A 112 -2.48 18.15 -10.34
CA GLU A 112 -3.23 17.27 -9.44
C GLU A 112 -2.36 16.91 -8.23
N VAL A 113 -2.96 16.82 -7.05
CA VAL A 113 -2.25 16.29 -5.88
C VAL A 113 -2.46 14.79 -5.79
N LYS A 114 -1.37 14.03 -5.79
CA LYS A 114 -1.35 12.56 -5.63
C LYS A 114 -0.56 12.17 -4.40
N PHE A 115 -0.66 10.89 -4.01
CA PHE A 115 0.12 10.32 -2.92
C PHE A 115 0.99 9.18 -3.45
N ARG A 116 2.31 9.31 -3.31
CA ARG A 116 3.27 8.27 -3.66
C ARG A 116 3.46 7.35 -2.45
N ALA A 117 2.86 6.17 -2.51
CA ALA A 117 3.00 5.18 -1.45
C ALA A 117 4.28 4.34 -1.65
N GLU A 118 5.06 4.23 -0.58
CA GLU A 118 6.28 3.42 -0.52
C GLU A 118 6.06 2.10 0.23
N GLY A 119 4.93 1.97 0.92
CA GLY A 119 4.47 0.75 1.54
C GLY A 119 3.00 0.80 1.88
N VAL A 120 2.35 -0.36 1.88
CA VAL A 120 0.93 -0.52 2.23
C VAL A 120 0.73 -1.66 3.20
N LYS A 121 -0.27 -1.55 4.08
CA LYS A 121 -0.67 -2.59 5.02
C LYS A 121 -2.18 -2.80 5.00
N PHE A 122 -2.62 -4.02 4.70
CA PHE A 122 -4.03 -4.43 4.63
C PHE A 122 -4.59 -4.68 6.02
N LYS A 123 -5.73 -4.09 6.36
CA LYS A 123 -6.38 -4.33 7.67
C LYS A 123 -7.20 -5.62 7.67
#